data_AF-A0A7Y9F4S6-F1
#
_entry.id   AF-A0A7Y9F4S6-F1
#
_cell.length_a   1.000
_cell.length_b   1.000
_cell.length_c   1.000
_cell.angle_alpha   90.00
_cell.angle_beta   90.00
_cell.angle_gamma   90.00
#
_symmetry.space_group_name_H-M   'P 1'
#
loop_
_entity.id
_entity.type
_entity.pdbx_description
1 polymer ?
#
loop_
_entity_poly.entity_id
_entity_poly.type
_entity_poly.pdbx_seq_one_letter_code
_entity_poly.pdbx_strand_id
1 'polypeptide(L)'
;MTPDRFWRLIDLLDGTADEESVQLIEAALAPGEEETFADAVLDHVDRLLARREALVAHACDSPYPVAAAVVAAGREVYERELTLDGPLDPAQWQAHESEELLVVGLGEPDPSRPRGSDQTWAEQLGLHLQWRSTQVPEGVLTSWGAEIAELDGVVGDDPSFGRIPTDDPQWHEALSRLAADPEFHRRREAVADLELHVVVRDTDEATLSAYPDAEAAEHVVLVVPVGALTADADRAEAYVEAVVTMLVSLTEG
;
A
#
# COMPACT_ATOMS: atom_id res chain seq x y z
N MET A 1 34.05 -2.14 -2.41
CA MET A 1 33.79 -0.84 -1.76
C MET A 1 34.17 -0.93 -0.28
N THR A 2 34.60 0.16 0.37
CA THR A 2 34.87 0.13 1.82
C THR A 2 33.58 0.35 2.62
N PRO A 3 33.46 -0.16 3.87
CA PRO A 3 32.26 0.06 4.69
C PRO A 3 31.91 1.54 4.89
N ASP A 4 32.92 2.38 5.15
CA ASP A 4 32.69 3.82 5.34
C ASP A 4 32.32 4.55 4.04
N ARG A 5 32.64 3.97 2.87
CA ARG A 5 32.21 4.52 1.57
C ARG A 5 30.77 4.13 1.28
N PHE A 6 30.38 2.90 1.59
CA PHE A 6 29.02 2.41 1.48
C PHE A 6 28.06 3.26 2.33
N TRP A 7 28.33 3.42 3.63
CA TRP A 7 27.43 4.18 4.51
C TRP A 7 27.33 5.65 4.11
N ARG A 8 28.42 6.28 3.64
CA ARG A 8 28.36 7.63 3.09
C ARG A 8 27.49 7.78 1.84
N LEU A 9 27.33 6.72 1.06
CA LEU A 9 26.42 6.70 -0.10
C LEU A 9 24.98 6.49 0.36
N ILE A 10 24.76 5.58 1.32
CA ILE A 10 23.45 5.38 1.95
C ILE A 10 22.96 6.65 2.64
N ASP A 11 23.83 7.43 3.28
CA ASP A 11 23.47 8.71 3.90
C ASP A 11 22.89 9.72 2.87
N LEU A 12 23.11 9.53 1.57
CA LEU A 12 22.51 10.35 0.51
C LEU A 12 21.05 9.99 0.23
N LEU A 13 20.58 8.83 0.71
CA LEU A 13 19.17 8.43 0.66
C LEU A 13 18.32 9.23 1.63
N ASP A 14 18.91 9.70 2.74
CA ASP A 14 18.18 10.41 3.79
C ASP A 14 16.92 9.66 4.28
N GLY A 15 16.99 8.32 4.29
CA GLY A 15 15.87 7.43 4.65
C GLY A 15 15.01 6.99 3.48
N THR A 16 15.08 7.64 2.32
CA THR A 16 14.18 7.37 1.19
C THR A 16 14.96 7.05 -0.09
N ALA A 17 14.53 6.03 -0.83
CA ALA A 17 15.10 5.65 -2.14
C ALA A 17 14.26 6.22 -3.29
N ASP A 18 14.05 7.54 -3.30
CA ASP A 18 13.32 8.25 -4.35
C ASP A 18 14.21 8.59 -5.57
N GLU A 19 13.60 9.15 -6.61
CA GLU A 19 14.30 9.51 -7.85
C GLU A 19 15.47 10.50 -7.61
N GLU A 20 15.31 11.45 -6.68
CA GLU A 20 16.31 12.48 -6.41
C GLU A 20 17.52 11.90 -5.66
N SER A 21 17.26 11.15 -4.60
CA SER A 21 18.30 10.47 -3.80
C SER A 21 19.05 9.41 -4.60
N VAL A 22 18.36 8.65 -5.48
CA VAL A 22 19.01 7.70 -6.39
C VAL A 22 19.93 8.43 -7.36
N GLN A 23 19.50 9.56 -7.95
CA GLN A 23 20.37 10.37 -8.80
C GLN A 23 21.59 10.93 -8.05
N LEU A 24 21.44 11.30 -6.77
CA LEU A 24 22.56 11.72 -5.93
C LEU A 24 23.57 10.59 -5.70
N ILE A 25 23.10 9.35 -5.49
CA ILE A 25 23.97 8.18 -5.40
C ILE A 25 24.67 7.91 -6.73
N GLU A 26 23.93 7.88 -7.83
CA GLU A 26 24.50 7.65 -9.16
C GLU A 26 25.58 8.67 -9.51
N ALA A 27 25.34 9.96 -9.20
CA ALA A 27 26.32 11.02 -9.39
C ALA A 27 27.53 10.90 -8.44
N ALA A 28 27.32 10.34 -7.25
CA ALA A 28 28.38 10.17 -6.25
C ALA A 28 29.22 8.92 -6.48
N LEU A 29 28.72 7.89 -7.17
CA LEU A 29 29.44 6.66 -7.48
C LEU A 29 30.61 6.93 -8.45
N ALA A 30 31.77 6.33 -8.17
CA ALA A 30 32.87 6.36 -9.13
C ALA A 30 32.61 5.34 -10.26
N PRO A 31 33.20 5.53 -11.46
CA PRO A 31 32.98 4.60 -12.57
C PRO A 31 33.33 3.15 -12.20
N GLY A 32 32.37 2.24 -12.34
CA GLY A 32 32.51 0.83 -12.00
C GLY A 32 32.23 0.49 -10.53
N GLU A 33 31.77 1.45 -9.71
CA GLU A 33 31.31 1.18 -8.34
C GLU A 33 29.86 0.70 -8.27
N GLU A 34 29.08 0.81 -9.35
CA GLU A 34 27.62 0.58 -9.37
C GLU A 34 27.26 -0.85 -8.93
N GLU A 35 27.85 -1.85 -9.58
CA GLU A 35 27.64 -3.27 -9.25
C GLU A 35 28.11 -3.59 -7.82
N THR A 36 29.25 -3.01 -7.42
CA THR A 36 29.80 -3.23 -6.08
C THR A 36 28.95 -2.58 -4.99
N PHE A 37 28.28 -1.47 -5.29
CA PHE A 37 27.34 -0.84 -4.36
C PHE A 37 26.06 -1.66 -4.23
N ALA A 38 25.48 -2.08 -5.36
CA ALA A 38 24.30 -2.93 -5.37
C ALA A 38 24.51 -4.25 -4.60
N ASP A 39 25.64 -4.92 -4.83
CA ASP A 39 26.03 -6.13 -4.10
C ASP A 39 26.15 -5.88 -2.58
N ALA A 40 26.69 -4.71 -2.19
CA ALA A 40 26.82 -4.36 -0.78
C ALA A 40 25.46 -4.11 -0.12
N VAL A 41 24.53 -3.43 -0.81
CA VAL A 41 23.15 -3.26 -0.32
C VAL A 41 22.50 -4.63 -0.09
N LEU A 42 22.59 -5.52 -1.07
CA LEU A 42 22.01 -6.87 -0.99
C LEU A 42 22.61 -7.69 0.16
N ASP A 43 23.93 -7.67 0.36
CA ASP A 43 24.59 -8.36 1.48
C ASP A 43 24.12 -7.82 2.85
N HIS A 44 23.88 -6.52 2.97
CA HIS A 44 23.34 -5.94 4.20
C HIS A 44 21.89 -6.36 4.46
N VAL A 45 21.05 -6.35 3.42
CA VAL A 45 19.66 -6.82 3.47
C VAL A 45 19.59 -8.30 3.85
N ASP A 46 20.35 -9.16 3.17
CA ASP A 46 20.36 -10.61 3.42
C ASP A 46 20.81 -10.93 4.85
N ARG A 47 21.79 -10.20 5.40
CA ARG A 47 22.22 -10.37 6.80
C ARG A 47 21.14 -10.00 7.79
N LEU A 48 20.37 -8.94 7.51
CA LEU A 48 19.26 -8.54 8.36
C LEU A 48 18.18 -9.63 8.33
N LEU A 49 17.82 -10.11 7.15
CA LEU A 49 16.84 -11.19 6.96
C LEU A 49 17.27 -12.50 7.64
N ALA A 50 18.54 -12.91 7.49
CA ALA A 50 19.04 -14.15 8.08
C ALA A 50 19.03 -14.15 9.62
N ARG A 51 19.11 -12.97 10.25
CA ARG A 51 19.12 -12.83 11.72
C ARG A 51 17.71 -12.74 12.31
N ARG A 52 16.72 -12.42 11.47
CA ARG A 52 15.32 -12.23 11.82
C ARG A 52 14.53 -13.46 11.35
N GLU A 53 14.63 -14.59 12.08
CA GLU A 53 13.82 -15.77 11.81
C GLU A 53 12.33 -15.38 11.74
N ALA A 54 11.69 -15.72 10.61
CA ALA A 54 10.26 -15.56 10.36
C ALA A 54 9.75 -14.12 10.24
N LEU A 55 9.99 -13.49 9.08
CA LEU A 55 8.96 -12.66 8.45
C LEU A 55 7.88 -13.58 7.86
N VAL A 56 7.13 -14.25 8.74
CA VAL A 56 5.93 -14.99 8.38
C VAL A 56 4.75 -14.10 8.74
N ALA A 57 3.97 -13.81 7.68
CA ALA A 57 2.63 -13.25 7.71
C ALA A 57 2.51 -11.87 8.37
N HIS A 58 2.78 -10.81 7.60
CA HIS A 58 1.96 -9.58 7.53
C HIS A 58 2.49 -8.69 6.39
N ALA A 59 1.58 -8.35 5.47
CA ALA A 59 1.60 -7.22 4.52
C ALA A 59 2.78 -6.98 3.56
N CYS A 60 3.86 -7.76 3.59
CA CYS A 60 4.87 -7.78 2.52
C CYS A 60 5.11 -9.23 2.08
N ASP A 61 4.69 -9.59 0.86
CA ASP A 61 4.91 -10.93 0.27
C ASP A 61 6.40 -11.31 0.18
N SER A 62 7.28 -10.33 0.39
CA SER A 62 8.71 -10.51 0.56
C SER A 62 9.20 -9.63 1.70
N PRO A 63 10.04 -10.14 2.62
CA PRO A 63 10.65 -9.31 3.67
C PRO A 63 11.74 -8.36 3.16
N TYR A 64 12.11 -8.49 1.89
CA TYR A 64 13.18 -7.70 1.27
C TYR A 64 12.94 -6.18 1.29
N PRO A 65 11.74 -5.64 0.99
CA PRO A 65 11.53 -4.20 0.98
C PRO A 65 11.70 -3.56 2.37
N VAL A 66 11.20 -4.20 3.42
CA VAL A 66 11.38 -3.73 4.80
C VAL A 66 12.86 -3.75 5.19
N ALA A 67 13.57 -4.82 4.82
CA ALA A 67 15.00 -4.90 5.09
C ALA A 67 15.82 -3.88 4.28
N ALA A 68 15.43 -3.58 3.04
CA ALA A 68 16.04 -2.53 2.22
C ALA A 68 15.78 -1.14 2.81
N ALA A 69 14.56 -0.88 3.31
CA ALA A 69 14.23 0.36 4.02
C ALA A 69 15.12 0.57 5.25
N VAL A 70 15.31 -0.48 6.07
CA VAL A 70 16.21 -0.42 7.24
C VAL A 70 17.65 -0.09 6.84
N VAL A 71 18.12 -0.59 5.70
CA VAL A 71 19.44 -0.23 5.17
C VAL A 71 19.45 1.22 4.68
N ALA A 72 18.42 1.67 3.97
CA ALA A 72 18.28 3.04 3.46
C ALA A 72 18.20 4.11 4.57
N ALA A 73 17.59 3.77 5.71
CA ALA A 73 17.54 4.59 6.92
C ALA A 73 18.93 4.82 7.57
N GLY A 74 19.95 4.12 7.09
CA GLY A 74 21.34 4.39 7.44
C GLY A 74 21.90 3.50 8.55
N ARG A 75 23.17 3.76 8.84
CA ARG A 75 24.01 2.85 9.63
C ARG A 75 23.51 2.63 11.04
N GLU A 76 23.11 3.70 11.72
CA GLU A 76 22.67 3.64 13.13
C GLU A 76 21.41 2.76 13.26
N VAL A 77 20.45 2.95 12.35
CA VAL A 77 19.22 2.16 12.31
C VAL A 77 19.52 0.71 11.99
N TYR A 78 20.31 0.45 10.94
CA TYR A 78 20.73 -0.90 10.58
C TYR A 78 21.42 -1.64 11.74
N GLU A 79 22.40 -1.01 12.40
CA GLU A 79 23.14 -1.62 13.51
C GLU A 79 22.24 -1.84 14.73
N ARG A 80 21.36 -0.89 15.07
CA ARG A 80 20.37 -1.03 16.15
C ARG A 80 19.47 -2.23 15.90
N GLU A 81 18.91 -2.34 14.70
CA GLU A 81 18.06 -3.45 14.32
C GLU A 81 18.81 -4.78 14.47
N LEU A 82 20.03 -4.87 13.96
CA LEU A 82 20.83 -6.10 14.04
C LEU A 82 21.08 -6.59 15.49
N THR A 83 20.91 -5.74 16.50
CA THR A 83 21.09 -6.07 17.93
C THR A 83 19.83 -6.49 18.67
N LEU A 84 18.62 -6.27 18.13
CA LEU A 84 17.39 -6.66 18.81
C LEU A 84 17.15 -8.17 18.69
N ASP A 85 16.52 -8.78 19.69
CA ASP A 85 16.07 -10.18 19.67
C ASP A 85 14.55 -10.23 19.41
N GLY A 86 14.14 -10.11 18.14
CA GLY A 86 12.73 -10.12 17.73
C GLY A 86 12.56 -9.91 16.22
N PRO A 87 11.37 -10.17 15.64
CA PRO A 87 11.08 -9.84 14.25
C PRO A 87 11.05 -8.31 14.04
N LEU A 88 11.27 -7.86 12.80
CA LEU A 88 11.01 -6.47 12.41
C LEU A 88 9.51 -6.19 12.56
N ASP A 89 9.13 -5.11 13.21
CA ASP A 89 7.73 -4.66 13.33
C ASP A 89 7.34 -3.92 12.03
N PRO A 90 6.50 -4.53 11.16
CA PRO A 90 6.10 -3.90 9.91
C PRO A 90 5.22 -2.68 10.16
N ALA A 91 4.40 -2.64 11.22
CA ALA A 91 3.47 -1.55 11.48
C ALA A 91 4.18 -0.24 11.91
N GLN A 92 5.32 -0.35 12.61
CA GLN A 92 6.16 0.81 12.95
C GLN A 92 6.79 1.49 11.73
N TRP A 93 6.99 0.76 10.62
CA TRP A 93 7.63 1.28 9.40
C TRP A 93 6.65 1.42 8.21
N GLN A 94 5.53 0.70 8.21
CA GLN A 94 4.42 0.87 7.26
C GLN A 94 3.74 2.22 7.41
N ALA A 95 3.67 2.76 8.63
CA ALA A 95 2.96 3.99 8.91
C ALA A 95 3.72 5.28 8.52
N HIS A 96 4.95 5.21 8.00
CA HIS A 96 5.69 6.43 7.64
C HIS A 96 6.50 6.38 6.35
N GLU A 97 7.02 5.24 5.91
CA GLU A 97 7.96 5.23 4.76
C GLU A 97 7.69 4.13 3.73
N SER A 98 6.76 3.20 3.97
CA SER A 98 6.54 2.07 3.03
C SER A 98 5.78 2.45 1.77
N GLU A 99 4.86 3.41 1.83
CA GLU A 99 4.21 3.94 0.62
C GLU A 99 5.17 4.82 -0.21
N GLU A 100 6.09 5.54 0.43
CA GLU A 100 7.10 6.33 -0.30
C GLU A 100 8.23 5.45 -0.87
N LEU A 101 8.62 4.37 -0.18
CA LEU A 101 9.71 3.47 -0.61
C LEU A 101 9.30 2.41 -1.64
N LEU A 102 8.01 2.05 -1.75
CA LEU A 102 7.54 1.02 -2.69
C LEU A 102 6.97 1.59 -4.01
N VAL A 103 6.78 2.90 -4.14
CA VAL A 103 6.20 3.52 -5.35
C VAL A 103 7.22 3.77 -6.48
N VAL A 104 8.53 3.71 -6.20
CA VAL A 104 9.57 4.06 -7.20
C VAL A 104 9.79 2.97 -8.28
N GLY A 105 9.03 1.87 -8.24
CA GLY A 105 9.08 0.83 -9.27
C GLY A 105 8.12 1.01 -10.45
N LEU A 106 7.16 1.94 -10.42
CA LEU A 106 6.08 2.01 -11.42
C LEU A 106 5.79 3.44 -11.89
N GLY A 107 6.67 3.96 -12.75
CA GLY A 107 6.37 5.09 -13.64
C GLY A 107 6.77 6.47 -13.12
N GLU A 108 7.23 7.33 -14.03
CA GLU A 108 7.62 8.71 -13.74
C GLU A 108 6.47 9.46 -13.04
N PRO A 109 6.75 10.21 -11.95
CA PRO A 109 5.75 10.99 -11.27
C PRO A 109 5.23 12.10 -12.18
N ASP A 110 3.93 12.10 -12.47
CA ASP A 110 3.27 13.17 -13.21
C ASP A 110 3.43 14.50 -12.44
N PRO A 111 4.14 15.51 -13.01
CA PRO A 111 4.37 16.79 -12.36
C PRO A 111 3.10 17.64 -12.16
N SER A 112 1.94 17.17 -12.65
CA SER A 112 0.64 17.78 -12.37
C SER A 112 -0.05 17.26 -11.09
N ARG A 113 0.48 16.21 -10.46
CA ARG A 113 0.06 15.77 -9.12
C ARG A 113 0.68 16.66 -8.04
N PRO A 114 -0.11 17.30 -7.17
CA PRO A 114 0.45 18.10 -6.08
C PRO A 114 1.19 17.19 -5.09
N ARG A 115 2.50 17.43 -4.89
CA ARG A 115 3.26 16.80 -3.80
C ARG A 115 2.88 17.47 -2.47
N GLY A 116 2.42 16.69 -1.48
CA GLY A 116 2.62 17.01 -0.05
C GLY A 116 1.51 17.73 0.73
N SER A 117 0.22 17.41 0.53
CA SER A 117 -0.82 17.73 1.53
C SER A 117 -1.97 16.72 1.62
N ASP A 118 -1.83 15.55 1.01
CA ASP A 118 -2.86 14.52 1.01
C ASP A 118 -2.70 13.62 2.24
N GLN A 119 -3.35 13.99 3.34
CA GLN A 119 -4.22 12.97 3.91
C GLN A 119 -5.18 12.64 2.77
N THR A 120 -4.99 11.50 2.11
CA THR A 120 -5.84 11.14 0.97
C THR A 120 -7.29 11.23 1.43
N TRP A 121 -8.23 11.71 0.58
CA TRP A 121 -9.64 11.72 0.97
C TRP A 121 -10.10 10.33 1.45
N ALA A 122 -9.46 9.26 0.98
CA ALA A 122 -9.58 7.90 1.48
C ALA A 122 -9.31 7.80 3.00
N GLU A 123 -8.16 8.26 3.49
CA GLU A 123 -7.83 8.25 4.93
C GLU A 123 -8.77 9.13 5.75
N GLN A 124 -9.09 10.34 5.27
CA GLN A 124 -9.98 11.25 6.01
C GLN A 124 -11.39 10.69 6.17
N LEU A 125 -11.86 9.95 5.17
CA LEU A 125 -13.18 9.32 5.16
C LEU A 125 -13.15 7.88 5.70
N GLY A 126 -11.96 7.32 6.00
CA GLY A 126 -11.76 5.92 6.39
C GLY A 126 -12.32 4.93 5.35
N LEU A 127 -12.06 5.20 4.07
CA LEU A 127 -12.53 4.44 2.91
C LEU A 127 -11.34 3.91 2.12
N HIS A 128 -11.30 2.61 1.89
CA HIS A 128 -10.24 1.95 1.12
C HIS A 128 -10.82 1.24 -0.10
N LEU A 129 -10.15 1.36 -1.24
CA LEU A 129 -10.44 0.58 -2.44
C LEU A 129 -9.37 -0.51 -2.59
N GLN A 130 -9.73 -1.69 -3.08
CA GLN A 130 -8.79 -2.76 -3.43
C GLN A 130 -9.23 -3.38 -4.76
N TRP A 131 -8.38 -3.30 -5.78
CA TRP A 131 -8.67 -3.92 -7.08
C TRP A 131 -8.03 -5.30 -7.16
N ARG A 132 -8.82 -6.35 -6.89
CA ARG A 132 -8.40 -7.76 -6.88
C ARG A 132 -8.94 -8.54 -8.08
N SER A 133 -8.80 -7.95 -9.26
CA SER A 133 -9.13 -8.58 -10.53
C SER A 133 -8.07 -8.26 -11.56
N THR A 134 -7.82 -9.20 -12.46
CA THR A 134 -6.97 -8.95 -13.65
C THR A 134 -7.69 -8.11 -14.72
N GLN A 135 -9.01 -7.94 -14.58
CA GLN A 135 -9.82 -7.10 -15.47
C GLN A 135 -9.78 -5.66 -14.96
N VAL A 136 -8.71 -4.95 -15.27
CA VAL A 136 -8.46 -3.58 -14.80
C VAL A 136 -8.89 -2.57 -15.89
N PRO A 137 -9.76 -1.58 -15.57
CA PRO A 137 -10.12 -0.53 -16.51
C PRO A 137 -8.92 0.35 -16.89
N GLU A 138 -9.02 1.01 -18.04
CA GLU A 138 -8.02 2.02 -18.43
C GLU A 138 -7.92 3.13 -17.37
N GLY A 139 -6.69 3.53 -17.06
CA GLY A 139 -6.38 4.56 -16.06
C GLY A 139 -6.37 4.09 -14.61
N VAL A 140 -6.70 2.83 -14.32
CA VAL A 140 -6.52 2.24 -12.99
C VAL A 140 -5.13 1.61 -12.89
N LEU A 141 -4.34 2.06 -11.92
CA LEU A 141 -3.05 1.50 -11.58
C LEU A 141 -3.22 0.60 -10.36
N THR A 142 -2.96 -0.69 -10.53
CA THR A 142 -2.99 -1.67 -9.45
C THR A 142 -1.75 -2.54 -9.50
N SER A 143 -1.27 -2.94 -8.33
CA SER A 143 -0.22 -3.94 -8.20
C SER A 143 -0.75 -5.37 -8.42
N TRP A 144 -2.05 -5.54 -8.67
CA TRP A 144 -2.70 -6.83 -8.89
C TRP A 144 -2.46 -7.35 -10.32
N GLY A 145 -1.49 -8.26 -10.46
CA GLY A 145 -1.18 -8.98 -11.70
C GLY A 145 -1.63 -10.44 -11.69
N ALA A 146 -1.50 -11.13 -12.82
CA ALA A 146 -1.85 -12.54 -12.96
C ALA A 146 -1.14 -13.46 -11.95
N GLU A 147 0.09 -13.14 -11.59
CA GLU A 147 0.89 -13.88 -10.59
C GLU A 147 0.32 -13.76 -9.16
N ILE A 148 -0.35 -12.64 -8.84
CA ILE A 148 -0.95 -12.41 -7.52
C ILE A 148 -2.37 -13.01 -7.45
N ALA A 149 -3.10 -13.03 -8.57
CA ALA A 149 -4.42 -13.65 -8.63
C ALA A 149 -4.40 -15.15 -8.26
N GLU A 150 -3.28 -15.85 -8.49
CA GLU A 150 -3.10 -17.25 -8.07
C GLU A 150 -3.00 -17.42 -6.53
N LEU A 151 -2.57 -16.39 -5.79
CA LEU A 151 -2.46 -16.39 -4.33
C LEU A 151 -3.78 -16.01 -3.61
N ASP A 152 -4.70 -15.37 -4.33
CA ASP A 152 -5.99 -14.87 -3.81
C ASP A 152 -6.88 -15.98 -3.22
N GLY A 153 -6.74 -17.22 -3.72
CA GLY A 153 -7.43 -18.38 -3.17
C GLY A 153 -6.99 -18.79 -1.75
N VAL A 154 -5.86 -18.25 -1.26
CA VAL A 154 -5.29 -18.56 0.06
C VAL A 154 -5.58 -17.46 1.08
N VAL A 155 -5.70 -16.20 0.64
CA VAL A 155 -5.79 -15.01 1.49
C VAL A 155 -7.24 -14.55 1.73
N GLY A 156 -8.16 -14.79 0.79
CA GLY A 156 -9.56 -14.37 0.94
C GLY A 156 -9.74 -12.85 0.98
N ASP A 157 -10.90 -12.36 1.43
CA ASP A 157 -11.22 -10.91 1.48
C ASP A 157 -10.70 -10.18 2.72
N ASP A 158 -9.62 -10.70 3.32
CA ASP A 158 -9.00 -10.09 4.48
C ASP A 158 -8.54 -8.64 4.16
N PRO A 159 -9.07 -7.62 4.86
CA PRO A 159 -8.73 -6.23 4.61
C PRO A 159 -7.28 -5.90 4.99
N SER A 160 -6.68 -6.66 5.92
CA SER A 160 -5.25 -6.57 6.26
C SER A 160 -4.35 -7.09 5.13
N PHE A 161 -4.92 -7.81 4.14
CA PHE A 161 -4.21 -8.35 3.00
C PHE A 161 -4.90 -8.00 1.68
N GLY A 162 -4.86 -6.74 1.29
CA GLY A 162 -5.26 -6.33 -0.05
C GLY A 162 -4.63 -5.00 -0.40
N ARG A 163 -3.72 -5.04 -1.37
CA ARG A 163 -3.01 -3.84 -1.82
C ARG A 163 -4.03 -2.84 -2.38
N ILE A 164 -3.90 -1.61 -1.89
CA ILE A 164 -4.63 -0.42 -2.35
C ILE A 164 -4.25 -0.21 -3.82
N PRO A 165 -5.19 0.08 -4.75
CA PRO A 165 -4.82 0.51 -6.08
C PRO A 165 -3.94 1.75 -5.95
N THR A 166 -2.79 1.73 -6.62
CA THR A 166 -1.82 2.83 -6.58
C THR A 166 -2.42 4.13 -7.15
N ASP A 167 -3.43 4.03 -8.02
CA ASP A 167 -4.22 5.17 -8.51
C ASP A 167 -5.53 4.72 -9.19
N ASP A 168 -6.65 5.38 -8.91
CA ASP A 168 -7.86 5.36 -9.76
C ASP A 168 -8.51 6.75 -9.78
N PRO A 169 -8.46 7.50 -10.90
CA PRO A 169 -9.07 8.83 -11.01
C PRO A 169 -10.58 8.85 -10.73
N GLN A 170 -11.30 7.79 -11.08
CA GLN A 170 -12.75 7.70 -10.84
C GLN A 170 -13.05 7.43 -9.36
N TRP A 171 -12.17 6.74 -8.65
CA TRP A 171 -12.25 6.60 -7.20
C TRP A 171 -12.00 7.95 -6.50
N HIS A 172 -11.00 8.71 -6.93
CA HIS A 172 -10.75 10.06 -6.41
C HIS A 172 -11.95 11.01 -6.63
N GLU A 173 -12.59 10.92 -7.78
CA GLU A 173 -13.83 11.65 -8.05
C GLU A 173 -14.96 11.21 -7.12
N ALA A 174 -15.16 9.91 -6.93
CA ALA A 174 -16.16 9.37 -6.00
C ALA A 174 -15.92 9.85 -4.55
N LEU A 175 -14.68 9.78 -4.07
CA LEU A 175 -14.29 10.29 -2.75
C LEU A 175 -14.59 11.78 -2.61
N SER A 176 -14.32 12.57 -3.66
CA SER A 176 -14.64 14.01 -3.68
C SER A 176 -16.16 14.26 -3.62
N ARG A 177 -16.97 13.44 -4.31
CA ARG A 177 -18.44 13.50 -4.25
C ARG A 177 -18.95 13.16 -2.84
N LEU A 178 -18.43 12.09 -2.23
CA LEU A 178 -18.79 11.66 -0.87
C LEU A 178 -18.38 12.68 0.20
N ALA A 179 -17.18 13.26 0.08
CA ALA A 179 -16.71 14.32 0.97
C ALA A 179 -17.62 15.55 0.97
N ALA A 180 -18.27 15.84 -0.17
CA ALA A 180 -19.21 16.94 -0.31
C ALA A 180 -20.64 16.60 0.16
N ASP A 181 -20.96 15.34 0.45
CA ASP A 181 -22.31 14.88 0.83
C ASP A 181 -22.51 14.89 2.36
N PRO A 182 -23.38 15.76 2.90
CA PRO A 182 -23.69 15.78 4.33
C PRO A 182 -24.37 14.51 4.84
N GLU A 183 -25.10 13.78 3.99
CA GLU A 183 -25.75 12.52 4.40
C GLU A 183 -24.73 11.40 4.55
N PHE A 184 -23.72 11.34 3.67
CA PHE A 184 -22.57 10.45 3.84
C PHE A 184 -21.92 10.66 5.22
N HIS A 185 -21.58 11.90 5.58
CA HIS A 185 -20.92 12.20 6.86
C HIS A 185 -21.76 11.77 8.07
N ARG A 186 -23.07 12.03 8.03
CA ARG A 186 -24.00 11.63 9.10
C ARG A 186 -24.01 10.11 9.31
N ARG A 187 -24.03 9.34 8.22
CA ARG A 187 -23.98 7.86 8.28
C ARG A 187 -22.61 7.35 8.69
N ARG A 188 -21.54 7.98 8.17
CA ARG A 188 -20.16 7.63 8.49
C ARG A 188 -19.84 7.80 9.97
N GLU A 189 -20.37 8.85 10.60
CA GLU A 189 -20.22 9.11 12.05
C GLU A 189 -20.85 7.99 12.90
N ALA A 190 -21.93 7.37 12.45
CA ALA A 190 -22.58 6.26 13.18
C ALA A 190 -21.71 4.98 13.21
N VAL A 191 -20.72 4.88 12.33
CA VAL A 191 -19.78 3.76 12.22
C VAL A 191 -18.32 4.24 12.31
N ALA A 192 -18.07 5.33 13.05
CA ALA A 192 -16.77 6.01 13.13
C ALA A 192 -15.60 5.06 13.44
N ASP A 193 -15.84 4.05 14.26
CA ASP A 193 -14.82 3.10 14.73
C ASP A 193 -14.47 1.99 13.72
N LEU A 194 -15.17 1.93 12.57
CA LEU A 194 -14.95 0.93 11.53
C LEU A 194 -14.18 1.51 10.34
N GLU A 195 -13.24 0.73 9.81
CA GLU A 195 -12.64 0.95 8.50
C GLU A 195 -13.46 0.27 7.41
N LEU A 196 -13.68 0.96 6.29
CA LEU A 196 -14.58 0.50 5.24
C LEU A 196 -13.80 0.22 3.96
N HIS A 197 -13.94 -1.01 3.44
CA HIS A 197 -13.20 -1.50 2.28
C HIS A 197 -14.14 -1.88 1.14
N VAL A 198 -13.89 -1.34 -0.05
CA VAL A 198 -14.51 -1.77 -1.31
C VAL A 198 -13.51 -2.65 -2.05
N VAL A 199 -13.84 -3.92 -2.26
CA VAL A 199 -12.94 -4.90 -2.89
C VAL A 199 -13.53 -5.37 -4.20
N VAL A 200 -12.83 -5.14 -5.31
CA VAL A 200 -13.31 -5.48 -6.65
C VAL A 200 -12.77 -6.83 -7.08
N ARG A 201 -13.65 -7.80 -7.37
CA ARG A 201 -13.25 -9.18 -7.70
C ARG A 201 -14.00 -9.74 -8.90
N ASP A 202 -13.43 -10.79 -9.48
CA ASP A 202 -14.10 -11.70 -10.42
C ASP A 202 -15.12 -12.58 -9.68
N THR A 203 -16.22 -11.96 -9.22
CA THR A 203 -17.38 -12.61 -8.60
C THR A 203 -18.66 -12.24 -9.34
N ASP A 204 -19.72 -13.02 -9.16
CA ASP A 204 -21.03 -12.79 -9.77
C ASP A 204 -21.93 -11.89 -8.90
N GLU A 205 -21.72 -11.87 -7.59
CA GLU A 205 -22.58 -11.17 -6.63
C GLU A 205 -21.76 -10.36 -5.63
N ALA A 206 -22.33 -9.24 -5.18
CA ALA A 206 -21.73 -8.41 -4.14
C ALA A 206 -21.97 -9.03 -2.76
N THR A 207 -20.95 -9.05 -1.91
CA THR A 207 -21.03 -9.63 -0.55
C THR A 207 -20.44 -8.68 0.47
N LEU A 208 -21.17 -8.49 1.58
CA LEU A 208 -20.74 -7.68 2.71
C LEU A 208 -20.33 -8.58 3.88
N SER A 209 -19.14 -8.36 4.42
CA SER A 209 -18.61 -9.12 5.56
C SER A 209 -17.94 -8.19 6.58
N ALA A 210 -17.99 -8.60 7.84
CA ALA A 210 -17.24 -7.98 8.93
C ALA A 210 -15.94 -8.76 9.15
N TYR A 211 -14.86 -8.07 9.52
CA TYR A 211 -13.55 -8.66 9.76
C TYR A 211 -12.94 -8.20 11.10
N PRO A 212 -12.26 -9.09 11.85
CA PRO A 212 -12.07 -10.53 11.56
C PRO A 212 -13.35 -11.36 11.66
N ASP A 213 -14.33 -10.90 12.45
CA ASP A 213 -15.67 -11.47 12.53
C ASP A 213 -16.69 -10.42 12.98
N ALA A 214 -17.96 -10.81 13.06
CA ALA A 214 -19.06 -9.89 13.40
C ALA A 214 -19.08 -9.42 14.85
N GLU A 215 -18.39 -10.10 15.78
CA GLU A 215 -18.39 -9.75 17.21
C GLU A 215 -17.23 -8.81 17.57
N ALA A 216 -16.14 -8.85 16.82
CA ALA A 216 -14.94 -8.03 17.00
C ALA A 216 -14.59 -7.21 15.76
N ALA A 217 -15.61 -6.79 14.99
CA ALA A 217 -15.41 -6.11 13.73
C ALA A 217 -14.61 -4.81 13.90
N GLU A 218 -13.44 -4.74 13.26
CA GLU A 218 -12.63 -3.53 13.10
C GLU A 218 -12.75 -2.99 11.67
N HIS A 219 -13.01 -3.90 10.72
CA HIS A 219 -13.16 -3.59 9.31
C HIS A 219 -14.46 -4.15 8.77
N VAL A 220 -15.01 -3.48 7.76
CA VAL A 220 -16.11 -3.98 6.94
C VAL A 220 -15.67 -4.02 5.48
N VAL A 221 -15.90 -5.15 4.84
CA VAL A 221 -15.51 -5.41 3.47
C VAL A 221 -16.73 -5.63 2.61
N LEU A 222 -16.92 -4.76 1.62
CA LEU A 222 -17.88 -4.95 0.54
C LEU A 222 -17.12 -5.45 -0.70
N VAL A 223 -17.31 -6.72 -1.03
CA VAL A 223 -16.85 -7.28 -2.30
C VAL A 223 -17.85 -6.89 -3.40
N VAL A 224 -17.35 -6.31 -4.48
CA VAL A 224 -18.12 -5.86 -5.64
C VAL A 224 -17.68 -6.61 -6.89
N PRO A 225 -18.62 -7.16 -7.69
CA PRO A 225 -18.32 -7.75 -8.99
C PRO A 225 -17.58 -6.76 -9.91
N VAL A 226 -16.50 -7.20 -10.54
CA VAL A 226 -15.77 -6.39 -11.53
C VAL A 226 -16.68 -5.93 -12.67
N GLY A 227 -17.66 -6.76 -13.05
CA GLY A 227 -18.68 -6.42 -14.03
C GLY A 227 -19.51 -5.19 -13.65
N ALA A 228 -19.76 -4.95 -12.36
CA ALA A 228 -20.53 -3.79 -11.90
C ALA A 228 -19.76 -2.48 -12.09
N LEU A 229 -18.44 -2.49 -11.91
CA LEU A 229 -17.59 -1.30 -12.04
C LEU A 229 -17.03 -1.08 -13.46
N THR A 230 -17.05 -2.11 -14.30
CA THR A 230 -16.58 -2.02 -15.69
C THR A 230 -17.71 -1.82 -16.70
N ALA A 231 -18.95 -2.16 -16.34
CA ALA A 231 -20.11 -1.96 -17.22
C ALA A 231 -20.62 -0.51 -17.23
N ASP A 232 -20.38 0.25 -16.16
CA ASP A 232 -20.81 1.66 -16.08
C ASP A 232 -19.83 2.59 -16.80
N ALA A 233 -20.38 3.56 -17.53
CA ALA A 233 -19.58 4.61 -18.16
C ALA A 233 -19.14 5.68 -17.13
N ASP A 234 -19.86 5.83 -16.02
CA ASP A 234 -19.47 6.65 -14.86
C ASP A 234 -19.11 5.74 -13.68
N ARG A 235 -17.87 5.25 -13.67
CA ARG A 235 -17.36 4.38 -12.59
C ARG A 235 -17.34 5.11 -11.24
N ALA A 236 -17.19 6.44 -11.23
CA ALA A 236 -17.26 7.21 -10.00
C ALA A 236 -18.64 7.09 -9.33
N GLU A 237 -19.73 7.09 -10.10
CA GLU A 237 -21.07 6.86 -9.54
C GLU A 237 -21.22 5.46 -8.95
N ALA A 238 -20.74 4.43 -9.67
CA ALA A 238 -20.79 3.05 -9.17
C ALA A 238 -20.01 2.86 -7.86
N TYR A 239 -18.89 3.57 -7.68
CA TYR A 239 -18.17 3.62 -6.40
C TYR A 239 -18.97 4.30 -5.29
N VAL A 240 -19.59 5.44 -5.57
CA VAL A 240 -20.47 6.13 -4.62
C VAL A 240 -21.60 5.21 -4.18
N GLU A 241 -22.27 4.55 -5.13
CA GLU A 241 -23.35 3.61 -4.85
C GLU A 241 -22.89 2.44 -3.98
N ALA A 242 -21.70 1.89 -4.23
CA ALA A 242 -21.13 0.81 -3.42
C ALA A 242 -20.90 1.25 -1.96
N VAL A 243 -20.25 2.41 -1.75
CA VAL A 243 -19.99 2.95 -0.41
C VAL A 243 -21.28 3.29 0.32
N VAL A 244 -22.24 3.92 -0.35
CA VAL A 244 -23.55 4.25 0.23
C VAL A 244 -24.31 2.97 0.59
N THR A 245 -24.29 1.95 -0.27
CA THR A 245 -24.94 0.65 -0.01
C THR A 245 -24.35 -0.02 1.24
N MET A 246 -23.02 -0.01 1.36
CA MET A 246 -22.33 -0.51 2.55
C MET A 246 -22.77 0.25 3.81
N LEU A 247 -22.75 1.58 3.79
CA LEU A 247 -23.16 2.40 4.94
C LEU A 247 -24.63 2.21 5.33
N VAL A 248 -25.54 2.13 4.36
CA VAL A 248 -26.96 1.86 4.62
C VAL A 248 -27.12 0.49 5.27
N SER A 249 -26.43 -0.53 4.76
CA SER A 249 -26.49 -1.89 5.32
C SER A 249 -25.98 -1.95 6.76
N LEU A 250 -24.99 -1.13 7.12
CA LEU A 250 -24.44 -1.07 8.49
C LEU A 250 -25.27 -0.23 9.46
N THR A 251 -26.05 0.73 8.97
CA THR A 251 -26.81 1.67 9.82
C THR A 251 -28.29 1.33 9.92
N GLU A 252 -28.83 0.55 8.98
CA GLU A 252 -30.24 0.16 8.93
C GLU A 252 -30.47 -1.36 9.07
N GLY A 253 -29.41 -2.18 9.06
CA GLY A 253 -29.43 -3.63 9.28
C GLY A 253 -29.37 -4.03 10.75
#